data_AF-A0A924PJQ3-F1
#
_entry.id   AF-A0A924PJQ3-F1
#
_cell.length_a   1.000
_cell.length_b   1.000
_cell.length_c   1.000
_cell.angle_alpha   90.00
_cell.angle_beta   90.00
_cell.angle_gamma   90.00
#
_symmetry.space_group_name_H-M   'P 1'
#
loop_
_entity.id
_entity.type
_entity.pdbx_description
1 polymer ?
#
loop_
_entity_poly.entity_id
_entity_poly.type
_entity_poly.pdbx_seq_one_letter_code
_entity_poly.pdbx_strand_id
1 'polypeptide(L)' 'MKLLEKSNKLSNVCYDIRGPVLQRARQMEEEGQRIIKLNIGNPASFGFEVPEEIQLDVIRNMSKAGGYTDSKGLFEP' A
#
# COMPACT_ATOMS: atom_id res chain seq x y z
N MET A 1 -11.02 30.60 16.59
CA MET A 1 -10.61 29.65 15.52
C MET A 1 -11.81 28.77 15.18
N LYS A 2 -12.15 28.59 13.91
CA LYS A 2 -13.23 27.69 13.48
C LYS A 2 -12.66 26.28 13.33
N LEU A 3 -13.31 25.28 13.92
CA LEU A 3 -12.93 23.88 13.77
C LEU A 3 -13.14 23.46 12.31
N LEU A 4 -12.15 22.81 11.71
CA LEU A 4 -12.26 22.24 10.36
C LEU A 4 -12.66 20.78 10.51
N GLU A 5 -13.89 20.46 10.11
CA GLU A 5 -14.42 19.09 10.14
C GLU A 5 -14.25 18.39 8.80
N LYS A 6 -14.27 17.04 8.81
CA LYS A 6 -14.25 16.25 7.58
C LYS A 6 -15.51 16.51 6.75
N SER A 7 -15.41 16.39 5.43
CA SER A 7 -16.58 16.44 4.55
C SER A 7 -17.58 15.33 4.90
N ASN A 8 -18.87 15.64 4.83
CA ASN A 8 -19.96 14.68 5.04
C ASN A 8 -19.87 13.44 4.12
N LYS A 9 -19.23 13.57 2.94
CA LYS A 9 -19.00 12.44 2.02
C LYS A 9 -18.16 11.33 2.63
N LEU A 10 -17.32 11.67 3.62
CA LEU A 10 -16.43 10.73 4.32
C LEU A 10 -17.03 10.23 5.63
N SER A 11 -18.28 10.59 5.98
CA SER A 11 -18.87 10.23 7.28
C SER A 11 -18.92 8.73 7.51
N ASN A 12 -19.21 7.94 6.47
CA ASN A 12 -19.40 6.49 6.55
C ASN A 12 -18.31 5.69 5.82
N VAL A 13 -17.18 6.32 5.49
CA VAL A 13 -16.05 5.63 4.84
C VAL A 13 -15.20 4.97 5.92
N CYS A 14 -15.24 3.65 5.98
CA CYS A 14 -14.48 2.83 6.94
C CYS A 14 -13.62 1.80 6.19
N TYR A 15 -12.35 2.14 5.94
CA TYR A 15 -11.35 1.22 5.42
C TYR A 15 -10.30 0.96 6.51
N ASP A 16 -10.63 0.06 7.44
CA ASP A 16 -9.94 -0.08 8.74
C ASP A 16 -8.81 -1.13 8.76
N ILE A 17 -8.32 -1.57 7.59
CA ILE A 17 -7.13 -2.45 7.52
C ILE A 17 -5.93 -1.82 8.25
N ARG A 18 -5.89 -0.49 8.32
CA ARG A 18 -4.88 0.31 9.06
C ARG A 18 -5.48 1.14 10.21
N GLY A 19 -6.58 0.66 10.78
CA GLY A 19 -7.31 1.33 11.86
C GLY A 19 -6.64 1.25 13.23
N PRO A 20 -7.37 1.56 14.31
CA PRO A 20 -6.85 1.60 15.69
C PRO A 20 -6.19 0.30 16.17
N VAL A 21 -6.66 -0.85 15.68
CA VAL A 21 -6.08 -2.16 16.00
C VAL A 21 -4.63 -2.27 15.50
N LEU A 22 -4.36 -1.78 14.28
CA LEU A 22 -2.99 -1.77 13.75
C LEU A 22 -2.10 -0.82 14.55
N GLN A 23 -2.63 0.30 15.03
CA GLN A 23 -1.87 1.23 15.88
C GLN A 23 -1.44 0.55 17.18
N ARG A 24 -2.35 -0.19 17.84
CA ARG A 24 -1.98 -0.95 19.03
C ARG A 24 -0.99 -2.06 18.73
N ALA A 25 -1.18 -2.79 17.63
CA ALA A 25 -0.24 -3.82 17.20
C ALA A 25 1.18 -3.25 16.97
N ARG A 26 1.28 -2.06 16.37
CA ARG A 26 2.55 -1.36 16.17
C ARG A 26 3.19 -0.95 17.50
N GLN A 27 2.42 -0.44 18.46
CA GLN A 27 2.93 -0.14 19.79
C GLN A 27 3.51 -1.39 20.47
N MET A 28 2.81 -2.52 20.37
CA MET A 28 3.29 -3.80 20.90
C MET A 28 4.60 -4.25 20.20
N GLU A 29 4.72 -4.03 18.88
CA GLU A 29 5.97 -4.27 18.15
C GLU A 29 7.11 -3.35 18.63
N GLU A 30 6.84 -2.07 18.88
CA GLU A 30 7.80 -1.09 19.43
C GLU A 30 8.22 -1.41 20.87
N GLU A 31 7.31 -2.02 21.66
CA GLU A 31 7.57 -2.59 22.99
C GLU A 31 8.42 -3.89 22.91
N GLY A 32 8.78 -4.35 21.71
CA GLY A 32 9.62 -5.53 21.46
C GLY A 32 8.86 -6.84 21.29
N GLN A 33 7.53 -6.81 21.23
CA GLN A 33 6.72 -8.01 21.05
C GLN A 33 6.67 -8.41 19.57
N ARG A 34 6.78 -9.72 19.32
CA ARG A 34 6.59 -10.25 17.97
C ARG A 34 5.10 -10.40 17.68
N ILE A 35 4.59 -9.65 16.70
CA ILE A 35 3.20 -9.74 16.23
C ILE A 35 3.16 -10.41 14.86
N ILE A 36 2.33 -11.45 14.70
CA ILE A 36 2.07 -12.08 13.41
C ILE A 36 0.90 -11.37 12.74
N LYS A 37 1.17 -10.67 11.63
CA LYS A 37 0.17 -9.88 10.90
C LYS A 37 -0.59 -10.75 9.91
N LEU A 38 -1.77 -11.22 10.31
CA LEU A 38 -2.71 -11.97 9.45
C LEU A 38 -3.83 -11.08 8.86
N ASN A 39 -3.75 -9.77 9.09
CA ASN A 39 -4.75 -8.79 8.68
C ASN A 39 -4.51 -8.21 7.27
N ILE A 40 -3.35 -8.49 6.65
CA ILE A 40 -2.98 -7.93 5.35
C ILE A 40 -2.50 -9.03 4.40
N GLY A 41 -3.08 -9.06 3.21
CA GLY A 41 -2.58 -9.88 2.10
C GLY A 41 -1.38 -9.21 1.43
N ASN A 42 -0.27 -9.04 2.14
CA ASN A 42 0.98 -8.54 1.58
C ASN A 42 1.95 -9.71 1.32
N PRO A 43 2.04 -10.26 0.10
CA PRO A 43 2.82 -11.46 -0.18
C PRO A 43 4.30 -11.32 0.20
N ALA A 44 4.89 -10.14 0.01
CA ALA A 44 6.29 -9.88 0.34
C ALA A 44 6.60 -10.10 1.83
N SER A 45 5.66 -9.80 2.73
CA SER A 45 5.80 -10.07 4.17
C SER A 45 5.82 -11.56 4.51
N PHE A 46 5.41 -12.42 3.58
CA PHE A 46 5.40 -13.88 3.71
C PHE A 46 6.45 -14.56 2.82
N GLY A 47 7.40 -13.78 2.25
CA GLY A 47 8.51 -14.32 1.45
C GLY A 47 8.15 -14.63 -0.02
N PHE A 48 7.01 -14.16 -0.51
CA PHE A 48 6.72 -14.22 -1.94
C PHE A 48 7.45 -13.08 -2.66
N GLU A 49 8.29 -13.44 -3.62
CA GLU A 49 9.01 -12.50 -4.47
C GLU A 49 8.34 -12.34 -5.84
N VAL A 50 8.62 -11.22 -6.49
CA VAL A 50 8.17 -10.97 -7.86
C VAL A 50 8.98 -11.87 -8.81
N PRO A 51 8.36 -12.55 -9.79
CA PRO A 51 9.07 -13.31 -10.81
C PRO A 51 10.17 -12.50 -11.51
N GLU A 52 11.30 -13.16 -11.81
CA GLU A 52 12.47 -12.50 -12.41
C GLU A 52 12.14 -11.81 -13.75
N GLU A 53 11.35 -12.45 -14.59
CA GLU A 53 10.87 -11.91 -15.87
C GLU A 53 10.20 -10.53 -15.70
N ILE A 54 9.34 -10.38 -14.69
CA ILE A 54 8.65 -9.11 -14.41
C ILE A 54 9.66 -8.06 -13.95
N GLN A 55 10.61 -8.43 -13.09
CA GLN A 55 11.63 -7.49 -12.62
C GLN A 55 12.48 -6.98 -13.78
N LEU A 56 12.93 -7.87 -14.66
CA LEU A 56 13.74 -7.53 -15.83
C LEU A 56 12.98 -6.61 -16.79
N ASP A 57 11.72 -6.88 -17.06
CA ASP A 57 10.93 -6.07 -17.99
C ASP A 57 10.61 -4.68 -17.43
N VAL A 58 10.39 -4.56 -16.11
CA VAL A 58 10.28 -3.25 -15.44
C VAL A 58 11.59 -2.47 -15.57
N ILE A 59 12.75 -3.10 -15.31
CA ILE A 59 14.06 -2.45 -15.41
C ILE A 59 14.33 -1.97 -16.84
N ARG A 60 14.06 -2.82 -17.84
CA ARG A 60 14.25 -2.51 -19.26
C ARG A 60 13.41 -1.32 -19.74
N ASN A 61 12.19 -1.19 -19.23
CA ASN A 61 11.26 -0.14 -19.63
C ASN A 61 11.36 1.13 -18.77
N MET A 62 12.11 1.11 -17.67
CA MET A 62 12.21 2.22 -16.71
C MET A 62 12.64 3.55 -17.37
N SER A 63 13.58 3.50 -18.32
CA SER A 63 14.05 4.69 -19.04
C SER A 63 12.97 5.34 -19.92
N LYS A 64 12.01 4.55 -20.40
CA LYS A 64 10.87 5.02 -21.22
C LYS A 64 9.68 5.47 -20.36
N ALA A 65 9.65 5.10 -19.07
CA ALA A 65 8.54 5.34 -18.15
C ALA A 65 8.62 6.67 -17.36
N GLY A 66 9.54 7.58 -17.73
CA GLY A 66 9.71 8.86 -17.02
C GLY A 66 8.65 9.93 -17.32
N GLY A 67 7.85 9.76 -18.37
CA GLY A 67 6.82 10.72 -18.80
C GLY A 67 5.40 10.29 -18.46
N TYR A 68 4.45 11.23 -18.59
CA TYR A 68 3.02 10.91 -18.50
C TYR A 68 2.58 10.01 -19.65
N THR A 69 1.59 9.16 -19.36
CA THR A 69 0.97 8.22 -20.30
C THR A 69 -0.51 8.56 -20.49
N ASP A 70 -1.23 7.80 -21.31
CA ASP A 70 -2.68 7.98 -21.44
C ASP A 70 -3.39 7.77 -20.09
N SER A 71 -4.52 8.44 -19.88
CA SER A 71 -5.34 8.34 -18.67
C SER A 71 -5.79 6.91 -18.33
N LYS A 72 -5.85 6.01 -19.33
CA LYS A 72 -6.20 4.60 -19.17
C LYS A 72 -4.99 3.69 -18.99
N GLY A 73 -3.77 4.23 -19.06
CA GLY A 73 -2.51 3.49 -18.90
C GLY A 73 -1.70 3.38 -20.18
N LEU A 74 -0.68 2.52 -20.15
CA LEU A 74 0.16 2.21 -21.31
C LEU A 74 -0.61 1.33 -22.29
N PHE A 75 -0.62 1.71 -23.57
CA PHE A 75 -1.11 0.86 -24.66
C PHE A 75 0.09 0.28 -25.40
N GLU A 76 0.79 -0.68 -24.79
CA GLU A 76 1.72 -1.59 -25.47
C GLU A 76 2.04 -2.78 -24.55
N PRO A 77 2.21 -4.00 -25.10
CA PRO A 77 2.47 -5.23 -24.34
C PRO A 77 3.81 -5.23 -23.61
#